data_AF-A0A960R2P9-F1
#
_entry.id   AF-A0A960R2P9-F1
#
_cell.length_a   1.000
_cell.length_b   1.000
_cell.length_c   1.000
_cell.angle_alpha   90.00
_cell.angle_beta   90.00
_cell.angle_gamma   90.00
#
_symmetry.space_group_name_H-M   'P 1'
#
loop_
_entity.id
_entity.type
_entity.pdbx_description
1 polymer ?
#
loop_
_entity_poly.entity_id
_entity_poly.type
_entity_poly.pdbx_seq_one_letter_code
_entity_poly.pdbx_strand_id
1 'polypeptide(L)'
;MSSILQRFTFQCVLLLSLTILIAGCKEDTPPGRAWVDLRIKADELARGGEIDRAILVAHNAIEQAEADPATATIEMVWLLDDLVGYLEKADRDAETLPHRERALAKLIEAAGPDSLKLFPRHSDLASRQILVPDFVKSEMHFQRAIALAEAEVGSDAPILVDLLCRYADCLMTQRKDAEAAPLLHRARGIAEAHPGVGLEDFPDALLAALHQSQGRDGEAEEVLLRQVTQAEQDPTKPAVLEYWIGELARFYLEHDRTADAAPLWRRLVDLKQPRLGPEHPEIKALVAKLEEVSPNSVPSVEPAVPSSGLPGLEAAGPPSLPVGPQPLTPVSAEFPGDPALVPGIPSSLPPDSPELETASPPGSPNDPSPLPAGATESPSDPVPNPGDPSPLPPDPSVSPGPPKAP
;
A
#
# COMPACT_ATOMS: atom_id res chain seq x y z
N MET A 1 60.02 -51.57 -35.86
CA MET A 1 58.78 -50.86 -36.25
C MET A 1 57.59 -51.13 -35.30
N SER A 2 57.40 -52.34 -34.76
CA SER A 2 56.26 -52.66 -33.87
C SER A 2 56.18 -51.83 -32.57
N SER A 3 57.30 -51.57 -31.90
CA SER A 3 57.32 -50.87 -30.59
C SER A 3 56.99 -49.36 -30.67
N ILE A 4 57.28 -48.70 -31.81
CA ILE A 4 57.02 -47.27 -32.01
C ILE A 4 55.53 -47.03 -32.29
N LEU A 5 54.92 -47.91 -33.10
CA LEU A 5 53.50 -47.83 -33.42
C LEU A 5 52.62 -48.03 -32.17
N GLN A 6 53.04 -48.94 -31.28
CA GLN A 6 52.32 -49.25 -30.04
C GLN A 6 52.36 -48.11 -29.01
N ARG A 7 53.46 -47.34 -28.98
CA ARG A 7 53.58 -46.15 -28.12
C ARG A 7 52.74 -44.99 -28.64
N PHE A 8 52.67 -44.80 -29.96
CA PHE A 8 51.80 -43.79 -30.59
C PHE A 8 50.32 -44.06 -30.33
N THR A 9 49.88 -45.32 -30.43
CA THR A 9 48.48 -45.68 -30.15
C THR A 9 48.12 -45.47 -28.68
N PHE A 10 49.02 -45.78 -27.75
CA PHE A 10 48.78 -45.53 -26.32
C PHE A 10 48.69 -44.03 -26.01
N GLN A 11 49.55 -43.22 -26.61
CA GLN A 11 49.57 -41.78 -26.38
C GLN A 11 48.35 -41.08 -27.01
N CYS A 12 47.86 -41.55 -28.16
CA CYS A 12 46.61 -41.07 -28.75
C CYS A 12 45.38 -41.45 -27.93
N VAL A 13 45.31 -42.67 -27.39
CA VAL A 13 44.22 -43.10 -26.50
C VAL A 13 44.24 -42.33 -25.18
N LEU A 14 45.42 -42.07 -24.63
CA LEU A 14 45.56 -41.30 -23.38
C LEU A 14 45.15 -39.83 -23.59
N LEU A 15 45.53 -39.21 -24.71
CA LEU A 15 45.11 -37.85 -25.06
C LEU A 15 43.60 -37.76 -25.36
N LEU A 16 43.03 -38.77 -26.03
CA LEU A 16 41.56 -38.85 -26.24
C LEU A 16 40.80 -39.06 -24.93
N SER A 17 41.34 -39.85 -24.00
CA SER A 17 40.74 -40.03 -22.68
C SER A 17 40.85 -38.76 -21.82
N LEU A 18 41.95 -38.01 -21.94
CA LEU A 18 42.17 -36.76 -21.23
C LEU A 18 41.26 -35.65 -21.77
N THR A 19 41.01 -35.58 -23.08
CA THR A 19 40.06 -34.61 -23.66
C THR A 19 38.61 -34.92 -23.30
N ILE A 20 38.24 -36.21 -23.22
CA ILE A 20 36.90 -36.63 -22.73
C ILE A 20 36.73 -36.29 -21.24
N LEU A 21 37.79 -36.46 -20.43
CA LEU A 21 37.75 -36.12 -19.01
C LEU A 21 37.68 -34.59 -18.77
N ILE A 22 38.34 -33.78 -19.60
CA ILE A 22 38.28 -32.31 -19.52
C ILE A 22 36.94 -31.78 -20.05
N ALA A 23 36.31 -32.44 -21.02
CA ALA A 23 34.96 -32.10 -21.51
C ALA A 23 33.85 -32.43 -20.50
N GLY A 24 34.09 -33.36 -19.56
CA GLY A 24 33.20 -33.68 -18.44
C GLY A 24 33.36 -32.78 -17.21
N CYS A 25 34.25 -31.78 -17.26
CA CYS A 25 34.38 -30.75 -16.23
C CYS A 25 33.71 -29.43 -16.63
N LYS A 26 32.62 -29.49 -17.41
CA LYS A 26 31.58 -28.46 -17.26
C LYS A 26 30.92 -28.79 -15.92
N GLU A 27 30.84 -27.80 -15.04
CA GLU A 27 30.09 -27.90 -13.79
C GLU A 27 28.70 -28.44 -14.12
N ASP A 28 28.51 -29.74 -13.91
CA ASP A 28 27.21 -30.39 -14.03
C ASP A 28 26.42 -29.89 -12.82
N THR A 29 25.79 -28.72 -12.97
CA THR A 29 24.68 -28.34 -12.12
C THR A 29 23.73 -29.54 -12.18
N PRO A 30 23.37 -30.16 -11.04
CA PRO A 30 22.50 -31.33 -11.06
C PRO A 30 21.25 -30.98 -11.89
N PRO A 31 20.75 -31.91 -12.74
CA PRO A 31 19.75 -31.61 -13.76
C PRO A 31 18.38 -31.09 -13.24
N GLY A 32 18.24 -30.89 -11.93
CA GLY A 32 17.09 -30.28 -11.27
C GLY A 32 17.37 -28.95 -10.57
N ARG A 33 18.33 -28.13 -11.02
CA ARG A 33 18.51 -26.72 -10.54
C ARG A 33 19.13 -25.76 -11.56
N ALA A 34 19.04 -26.05 -12.86
CA ALA A 34 19.61 -25.19 -13.91
C ALA A 34 19.04 -23.75 -13.91
N TRP A 35 17.82 -23.57 -13.40
CA TRP A 35 17.20 -22.27 -13.20
C TRP A 35 17.94 -21.36 -12.20
N VAL A 36 18.71 -21.94 -11.26
CA VAL A 36 19.49 -21.17 -10.27
C VAL A 36 20.58 -20.35 -10.96
N ASP A 37 21.29 -20.97 -11.92
CA ASP A 37 22.33 -20.29 -12.70
C ASP A 37 21.73 -19.17 -13.56
N LEU A 38 20.54 -19.41 -14.12
CA LEU A 38 19.80 -18.39 -14.87
C LEU A 38 19.35 -17.23 -13.97
N ARG A 39 18.90 -17.50 -12.75
CA ARG A 39 18.54 -16.46 -11.78
C ARG A 39 19.73 -15.56 -11.46
N ILE A 40 20.88 -16.14 -11.15
CA ILE A 40 22.13 -15.39 -10.88
C ILE A 40 22.48 -14.52 -12.09
N LYS A 41 22.41 -15.10 -13.29
CA LYS A 41 22.71 -14.38 -14.53
C LYS A 41 21.73 -13.23 -14.82
N ALA A 42 20.45 -13.40 -14.53
CA ALA A 42 19.46 -12.33 -14.68
C ALA A 42 19.79 -11.16 -13.74
N ASP A 43 20.16 -11.44 -12.49
CA ASP A 43 20.53 -10.44 -11.51
C ASP A 43 21.82 -9.69 -11.88
N GLU A 44 22.82 -10.38 -12.42
CA GLU A 44 24.03 -9.76 -12.97
C GLU A 44 23.73 -8.82 -14.14
N LEU A 45 22.89 -9.26 -15.09
CA LEU A 45 22.45 -8.43 -16.22
C LEU A 45 21.69 -7.19 -15.74
N ALA A 46 20.82 -7.34 -14.74
CA ALA A 46 20.06 -6.24 -14.18
C ALA A 46 20.96 -5.21 -13.50
N ARG A 47 21.98 -5.65 -12.74
CA ARG A 47 23.00 -4.75 -12.17
C ARG A 47 23.86 -4.08 -13.25
N GLY A 48 24.11 -4.77 -14.36
CA GLY A 48 24.81 -4.24 -15.53
C GLY A 48 24.01 -3.22 -16.35
N GLY A 49 22.74 -2.99 -16.02
CA GLY A 49 21.83 -2.08 -16.74
C GLY A 49 21.18 -2.70 -17.98
N GLU A 50 21.44 -3.98 -18.28
CA GLU A 50 20.82 -4.72 -19.38
C GLU A 50 19.46 -5.31 -18.96
N ILE A 51 18.52 -4.43 -18.54
CA ILE A 51 17.26 -4.82 -17.90
C ILE A 51 16.39 -5.74 -18.80
N ASP A 52 16.29 -5.45 -20.11
CA ASP A 52 15.50 -6.29 -21.03
C ASP A 52 16.05 -7.71 -21.16
N ARG A 53 17.38 -7.86 -21.13
CA ARG A 53 18.01 -9.18 -21.16
C ARG A 53 17.84 -9.90 -19.83
N ALA A 54 17.89 -9.18 -18.71
CA ALA A 54 17.59 -9.73 -17.39
C ALA A 54 16.17 -10.31 -17.34
N ILE A 55 15.18 -9.56 -17.84
CA ILE A 55 13.78 -10.01 -17.93
C ILE A 55 13.66 -11.30 -18.75
N LEU A 56 14.29 -11.35 -19.93
CA LEU A 56 14.28 -12.55 -20.77
C LEU A 56 14.88 -13.77 -20.06
N VAL A 57 16.02 -13.59 -19.39
CA VAL A 57 16.69 -14.67 -18.65
C VAL A 57 15.85 -15.11 -17.44
N ALA A 58 15.21 -14.17 -16.74
CA ALA A 58 14.33 -14.45 -15.62
C ALA A 58 13.09 -15.26 -16.05
N HIS A 59 12.48 -14.96 -17.20
CA HIS A 59 11.39 -15.78 -17.75
C HIS A 59 11.82 -17.23 -18.02
N ASN A 60 13.01 -17.43 -18.61
CA ASN A 60 13.56 -18.77 -18.84
C ASN A 60 13.85 -19.50 -17.51
N ALA A 61 14.36 -18.78 -16.50
CA ALA A 61 14.56 -19.35 -15.17
C ALA A 61 13.23 -19.84 -14.56
N ILE A 62 12.17 -19.05 -14.66
CA ILE A 62 10.82 -19.43 -14.19
C ILE A 62 10.32 -20.65 -14.94
N GLU A 63 10.41 -20.68 -16.28
CA GLU A 63 9.94 -21.82 -17.09
C GLU A 63 10.64 -23.13 -16.71
N GLN A 64 11.96 -23.08 -16.51
CA GLN A 64 12.72 -24.25 -16.05
C GLN A 64 12.38 -24.66 -14.62
N ALA A 65 12.18 -23.70 -13.73
CA ALA A 65 11.78 -23.96 -12.36
C ALA A 65 10.36 -24.58 -12.30
N GLU A 66 9.45 -24.20 -13.20
CA GLU A 66 8.10 -24.80 -13.29
C GLU A 66 8.12 -26.21 -13.86
N ALA A 67 9.03 -26.49 -14.79
CA ALA A 67 9.21 -27.83 -15.35
C ALA A 67 9.82 -28.83 -14.35
N ASP A 68 10.40 -28.33 -13.26
CA ASP A 68 11.04 -29.14 -12.22
C ASP A 68 10.12 -29.35 -11.00
N PRO A 69 9.62 -30.58 -10.76
CA PRO A 69 8.79 -30.89 -9.61
C PRO A 69 9.50 -30.73 -8.26
N ALA A 70 10.84 -30.66 -8.25
CA ALA A 70 11.63 -30.46 -7.04
C ALA A 70 11.76 -28.98 -6.63
N THR A 71 11.31 -28.04 -7.47
CA THR A 71 11.32 -26.61 -7.15
C THR A 71 10.38 -26.33 -5.98
N ALA A 72 10.93 -25.78 -4.90
CA ALA A 72 10.12 -25.43 -3.74
C ALA A 72 9.23 -24.22 -4.06
N THR A 73 8.04 -24.19 -3.47
CA THR A 73 7.08 -23.08 -3.64
C THR A 73 7.70 -21.72 -3.32
N ILE A 74 8.54 -21.64 -2.29
CA ILE A 74 9.22 -20.41 -1.90
C ILE A 74 10.25 -19.95 -2.95
N GLU A 75 10.90 -20.88 -3.65
CA GLU A 75 11.87 -20.58 -4.71
C GLU A 75 11.15 -20.00 -5.93
N MET A 76 9.99 -20.56 -6.29
CA MET A 76 9.13 -20.01 -7.34
C MET A 76 8.67 -18.59 -7.01
N VAL A 77 8.28 -18.32 -5.76
CA VAL A 77 7.88 -16.98 -5.30
C VAL A 77 9.04 -15.99 -5.46
N TRP A 78 10.27 -16.37 -5.08
CA TRP A 78 11.43 -15.49 -5.26
C TRP A 78 11.71 -15.19 -6.72
N LEU A 79 11.62 -16.17 -7.62
CA LEU A 79 11.82 -15.96 -9.06
C LEU A 79 10.78 -14.98 -9.64
N LEU A 80 9.52 -15.11 -9.22
CA LEU A 80 8.44 -14.22 -9.64
C LEU A 80 8.65 -12.79 -9.08
N ASP A 81 9.03 -12.66 -7.80
CA ASP A 81 9.34 -11.37 -7.19
C ASP A 81 10.56 -10.69 -7.85
N ASP A 82 11.60 -11.45 -8.20
CA ASP A 82 12.78 -10.94 -8.91
C ASP A 82 12.39 -10.40 -10.29
N LEU A 83 11.58 -11.16 -11.05
CA LEU A 83 11.07 -10.72 -12.35
C LEU A 83 10.23 -9.45 -12.23
N VAL A 84 9.35 -9.36 -11.24
CA VAL A 84 8.56 -8.15 -10.95
C VAL A 84 9.48 -6.95 -10.70
N GLY A 85 10.53 -7.12 -9.89
CA GLY A 85 11.50 -6.06 -9.65
C GLY A 85 12.26 -5.62 -10.91
N TYR A 86 12.49 -6.51 -11.87
CA TYR A 86 13.08 -6.15 -13.16
C TYR A 86 12.08 -5.40 -14.06
N LEU A 87 10.81 -5.80 -14.06
CA LEU A 87 9.75 -5.14 -14.83
C LEU A 87 9.47 -3.72 -14.33
N GLU A 88 9.46 -3.50 -13.01
CA GLU A 88 9.32 -2.16 -12.41
C GLU A 88 10.49 -1.25 -12.80
N LYS A 89 11.73 -1.78 -12.82
CA LYS A 89 12.90 -1.03 -13.31
C LYS A 89 12.83 -0.69 -14.80
N ALA A 90 12.06 -1.45 -15.57
CA ALA A 90 11.87 -1.25 -17.00
C ALA A 90 10.66 -0.35 -17.32
N ASP A 91 9.95 0.17 -16.30
CA ASP A 91 8.70 0.93 -16.47
C ASP A 91 7.60 0.10 -17.18
N ARG A 92 7.63 -1.23 -16.99
CA ARG A 92 6.70 -2.21 -17.59
C ARG A 92 5.66 -2.68 -16.57
N ASP A 93 5.06 -1.72 -15.86
CA ASP A 93 4.15 -1.99 -14.73
C ASP A 93 2.95 -2.87 -15.09
N ALA A 94 2.43 -2.73 -16.32
CA ALA A 94 1.31 -3.53 -16.82
C ALA A 94 1.60 -5.04 -16.82
N GLU A 95 2.87 -5.43 -16.93
CA GLU A 95 3.28 -6.85 -16.95
C GLU A 95 3.55 -7.41 -15.55
N THR A 96 3.63 -6.56 -14.52
CA THR A 96 3.94 -7.00 -13.15
C THR A 96 2.78 -7.78 -12.51
N LEU A 97 1.54 -7.38 -12.81
CA LEU A 97 0.35 -7.86 -12.11
C LEU A 97 0.14 -9.38 -12.23
N PRO A 98 0.23 -10.02 -13.41
CA PRO A 98 0.13 -11.48 -13.52
C PRO A 98 1.18 -12.22 -12.70
N HIS A 99 2.39 -11.68 -12.58
CA HIS A 99 3.47 -12.31 -11.82
C HIS A 99 3.26 -12.18 -10.31
N ARG A 100 2.75 -11.04 -9.85
CA ARG A 100 2.34 -10.84 -8.45
C ARG A 100 1.16 -11.75 -8.07
N GLU A 101 0.16 -11.90 -8.93
CA GLU A 101 -0.96 -12.84 -8.71
C GLU A 101 -0.46 -14.30 -8.63
N ARG A 102 0.45 -14.70 -9.53
CA ARG A 102 1.08 -16.04 -9.49
C ARG A 102 1.88 -16.26 -8.21
N ALA A 103 2.65 -15.28 -7.75
CA ALA A 103 3.41 -15.36 -6.52
C ALA A 103 2.48 -15.51 -5.30
N LEU A 104 1.38 -14.76 -5.26
CA LEU A 104 0.37 -14.90 -4.21
C LEU A 104 -0.30 -16.29 -4.25
N ALA A 105 -0.67 -16.80 -5.43
CA ALA A 105 -1.26 -18.13 -5.55
C ALA A 105 -0.34 -19.22 -4.98
N LYS A 106 0.97 -19.14 -5.29
CA LYS A 106 1.99 -20.04 -4.72
C LYS A 106 2.08 -19.89 -3.19
N LEU A 107 2.03 -18.68 -2.66
CA LEU A 107 2.04 -18.47 -1.21
C LEU A 107 0.77 -19.04 -0.53
N ILE A 108 -0.39 -18.93 -1.17
CA ILE A 108 -1.65 -19.52 -0.69
C ILE A 108 -1.54 -21.05 -0.67
N GLU A 109 -0.98 -21.68 -1.71
CA GLU A 109 -0.74 -23.13 -1.75
C GLU A 109 0.15 -23.60 -0.60
N ALA A 110 1.20 -22.83 -0.27
CA ALA A 110 2.17 -23.20 0.76
C ALA A 110 1.70 -22.94 2.19
N ALA A 111 1.04 -21.80 2.43
CA ALA A 111 0.71 -21.34 3.78
C ALA A 111 -0.77 -21.53 4.14
N GLY A 112 -1.62 -21.88 3.17
CA GLY A 112 -3.07 -21.85 3.30
C GLY A 112 -3.65 -20.45 3.05
N PRO A 113 -4.92 -20.36 2.60
CA PRO A 113 -5.52 -19.09 2.21
C PRO A 113 -5.68 -18.12 3.39
N ASP A 114 -5.90 -18.62 4.60
CA ASP A 114 -6.09 -17.82 5.83
C ASP A 114 -4.76 -17.41 6.49
N SER A 115 -3.64 -17.67 5.81
CA SER A 115 -2.34 -17.24 6.33
C SER A 115 -2.23 -15.74 6.34
N LEU A 116 -2.05 -15.22 7.54
CA LEU A 116 -1.80 -13.82 7.82
C LEU A 116 -0.58 -13.23 7.08
N LYS A 117 0.42 -14.06 6.75
CA LYS A 117 1.59 -13.64 5.97
C LYS A 117 1.23 -13.15 4.57
N LEU A 118 0.01 -13.41 4.11
CA LEU A 118 -0.52 -12.96 2.83
C LEU A 118 -1.05 -11.52 2.89
N PHE A 119 -1.21 -10.93 4.08
CA PHE A 119 -1.74 -9.58 4.26
C PHE A 119 -1.02 -8.53 3.40
N PRO A 120 0.32 -8.38 3.44
CA PRO A 120 1.01 -7.37 2.64
C PRO A 120 0.84 -7.61 1.14
N ARG A 121 0.71 -8.88 0.73
CA ARG A 121 0.55 -9.26 -0.68
C ARG A 121 -0.84 -8.93 -1.21
N HIS A 122 -1.88 -9.13 -0.41
CA HIS A 122 -3.24 -8.71 -0.77
C HIS A 122 -3.36 -7.18 -0.84
N SER A 123 -2.81 -6.44 0.12
CA SER A 123 -2.83 -4.96 0.11
C SER A 123 -2.11 -4.37 -1.12
N ASP A 124 -0.95 -4.93 -1.44
CA ASP A 124 -0.11 -4.53 -2.58
C ASP A 124 -0.80 -4.77 -3.94
N LEU A 125 -1.46 -5.93 -4.11
CA LEU A 125 -2.24 -6.24 -5.31
C LEU A 125 -3.48 -5.36 -5.44
N ALA A 126 -4.22 -5.17 -4.34
CA ALA A 126 -5.43 -4.36 -4.32
C ALA A 126 -5.14 -2.93 -4.79
N SER A 127 -4.04 -2.35 -4.31
CA SER A 127 -3.57 -1.02 -4.68
C SER A 127 -3.18 -0.89 -6.16
N ARG A 128 -2.49 -1.89 -6.72
CA ARG A 128 -2.08 -1.87 -8.15
C ARG A 128 -3.24 -2.13 -9.11
N GLN A 129 -4.23 -2.91 -8.71
CA GLN A 129 -5.44 -3.15 -9.50
C GLN A 129 -6.42 -1.96 -9.52
N ILE A 130 -6.16 -0.89 -8.76
CA ILE A 130 -6.84 0.39 -8.99
C ILE A 130 -6.30 1.06 -10.27
N LEU A 131 -4.99 0.92 -10.55
CA LEU A 131 -4.33 1.51 -11.71
C LEU A 131 -4.66 0.76 -13.02
N VAL A 132 -4.90 -0.55 -12.93
CA VAL A 132 -5.35 -1.39 -14.03
C VAL A 132 -6.80 -1.77 -13.75
N PRO A 133 -7.82 -1.22 -14.45
CA PRO A 133 -9.22 -1.19 -14.00
C PRO A 133 -9.90 -2.58 -13.95
N ASP A 134 -9.50 -3.41 -12.98
CA ASP A 134 -10.11 -4.66 -12.55
C ASP A 134 -10.58 -4.49 -11.10
N PHE A 135 -11.63 -3.69 -10.97
CA PHE A 135 -12.18 -3.29 -9.68
C PHE A 135 -12.73 -4.47 -8.86
N VAL A 136 -13.19 -5.53 -9.53
CA VAL A 136 -13.75 -6.72 -8.87
C VAL A 136 -12.65 -7.47 -8.11
N LYS A 137 -11.50 -7.69 -8.76
CA LYS A 137 -10.35 -8.28 -8.08
C LYS A 137 -9.81 -7.36 -6.99
N SER A 138 -9.70 -6.06 -7.27
CA SER A 138 -9.20 -5.08 -6.30
C SER A 138 -10.03 -5.12 -5.00
N GLU A 139 -11.36 -5.11 -5.11
CA GLU A 139 -12.29 -5.24 -3.99
C GLU A 139 -12.08 -6.55 -3.21
N MET A 140 -11.96 -7.68 -3.92
CA MET A 140 -11.67 -8.98 -3.29
C MET A 140 -10.36 -8.94 -2.49
N HIS A 141 -9.30 -8.36 -3.05
CA HIS A 141 -8.00 -8.28 -2.39
C HIS A 141 -8.04 -7.33 -1.17
N PHE A 142 -8.74 -6.20 -1.25
CA PHE A 142 -8.94 -5.30 -0.10
C PHE A 142 -9.71 -5.98 1.03
N GLN A 143 -10.85 -6.61 0.74
CA GLN A 143 -11.65 -7.34 1.73
C GLN A 143 -10.81 -8.43 2.40
N ARG A 144 -9.99 -9.15 1.63
CA ARG A 144 -9.13 -10.20 2.18
C ARG A 144 -8.01 -9.64 3.04
N ALA A 145 -7.37 -8.55 2.62
CA ALA A 145 -6.35 -7.87 3.43
C ALA A 145 -6.95 -7.37 4.76
N ILE A 146 -8.12 -6.74 4.73
CA ILE A 146 -8.79 -6.25 5.95
C ILE A 146 -9.07 -7.41 6.90
N ALA A 147 -9.69 -8.50 6.41
CA ALA A 147 -10.00 -9.66 7.24
C ALA A 147 -8.75 -10.31 7.88
N LEU A 148 -7.63 -10.37 7.15
CA LEU A 148 -6.37 -10.89 7.67
C LEU A 148 -5.78 -9.95 8.75
N ALA A 149 -5.73 -8.64 8.50
CA ALA A 149 -5.22 -7.68 9.47
C ALA A 149 -6.06 -7.64 10.76
N GLU A 150 -7.38 -7.69 10.64
CA GLU A 150 -8.29 -7.74 11.80
C GLU A 150 -8.07 -8.98 12.67
N ALA A 151 -7.77 -10.13 12.04
CA ALA A 151 -7.51 -11.37 12.76
C ALA A 151 -6.20 -11.34 13.58
N GLU A 152 -5.20 -10.55 13.17
CA GLU A 152 -3.90 -10.45 13.86
C GLU A 152 -3.85 -9.34 14.90
N VAL A 153 -4.19 -8.13 14.46
CA VAL A 153 -3.91 -6.90 15.20
C VAL A 153 -5.19 -6.32 15.81
N GLY A 154 -6.36 -6.86 15.44
CA GLY A 154 -7.67 -6.40 15.89
C GLY A 154 -8.30 -5.34 14.97
N SER A 155 -9.58 -5.08 15.19
CA SER A 155 -10.41 -4.20 14.35
C SER A 155 -10.03 -2.72 14.39
N ASP A 156 -9.26 -2.32 15.40
CA ASP A 156 -8.95 -0.92 15.70
C ASP A 156 -7.47 -0.60 15.43
N ALA A 157 -6.77 -1.50 14.73
CA ALA A 157 -5.34 -1.35 14.46
C ALA A 157 -5.08 -0.17 13.50
N PRO A 158 -4.12 0.72 13.81
CA PRO A 158 -3.70 1.83 12.94
C PRO A 158 -3.43 1.48 11.48
N ILE A 159 -2.91 0.28 11.22
CA ILE A 159 -2.59 -0.20 9.86
C ILE A 159 -3.84 -0.32 8.97
N LEU A 160 -5.03 -0.44 9.57
CA LEU A 160 -6.29 -0.51 8.83
C LEU A 160 -6.71 0.84 8.24
N VAL A 161 -6.18 1.98 8.71
CA VAL A 161 -6.59 3.30 8.22
C VAL A 161 -6.31 3.44 6.72
N ASP A 162 -5.07 3.24 6.30
CA ASP A 162 -4.66 3.29 4.88
C ASP A 162 -5.48 2.30 4.03
N LEU A 163 -5.59 1.05 4.52
CA LEU A 163 -6.29 0.00 3.78
C LEU A 163 -7.78 0.29 3.58
N LEU A 164 -8.44 0.82 4.61
CA LEU A 164 -9.85 1.23 4.55
C LEU A 164 -10.03 2.44 3.63
N CYS A 165 -9.12 3.42 3.69
CA CYS A 165 -9.11 4.59 2.79
C CYS A 165 -8.97 4.16 1.32
N ARG A 166 -8.00 3.30 1.01
CA ARG A 166 -7.78 2.78 -0.35
C ARG A 166 -8.95 1.96 -0.88
N TYR A 167 -9.55 1.13 -0.03
CA TYR A 167 -10.73 0.37 -0.43
C TYR A 167 -11.92 1.29 -0.69
N ALA A 168 -12.13 2.30 0.16
CA ALA A 168 -13.16 3.30 -0.05
C ALA A 168 -12.96 4.10 -1.34
N ASP A 169 -11.73 4.50 -1.66
CA ASP A 169 -11.41 5.20 -2.91
C ASP A 169 -11.68 4.33 -4.15
N CYS A 170 -11.37 3.03 -4.08
CA CYS A 170 -11.73 2.05 -5.10
C CYS A 170 -13.26 1.94 -5.30
N LEU A 171 -14.03 1.98 -4.21
CA LEU A 171 -15.51 1.98 -4.27
C LEU A 171 -16.07 3.29 -4.82
N MET A 172 -15.50 4.44 -4.45
CA MET A 172 -15.89 5.75 -4.96
C MET A 172 -15.64 5.88 -6.47
N THR A 173 -14.52 5.34 -6.97
CA THR A 173 -14.22 5.25 -8.41
C THR A 173 -15.29 4.43 -9.15
N GLN A 174 -15.85 3.41 -8.49
CA GLN A 174 -16.97 2.60 -9.00
C GLN A 174 -18.36 3.24 -8.77
N ARG A 175 -18.44 4.45 -8.22
CA ARG A 175 -19.69 5.13 -7.83
C ARG A 175 -20.48 4.39 -6.74
N LYS A 176 -19.82 3.55 -5.95
CA LYS A 176 -20.38 2.81 -4.81
C LYS A 176 -20.24 3.60 -3.51
N ASP A 177 -20.68 4.86 -3.53
CA ASP A 177 -20.47 5.83 -2.45
C ASP A 177 -21.11 5.40 -1.12
N ALA A 178 -22.23 4.68 -1.17
CA ALA A 178 -22.91 4.16 0.01
C ALA A 178 -22.09 3.08 0.74
N GLU A 179 -21.28 2.32 0.02
CA GLU A 179 -20.39 1.28 0.57
C GLU A 179 -19.07 1.90 1.07
N ALA A 180 -18.60 2.98 0.44
CA ALA A 180 -17.39 3.70 0.83
C ALA A 180 -17.56 4.47 2.16
N ALA A 181 -18.72 5.08 2.39
CA ALA A 181 -19.01 5.90 3.57
C ALA A 181 -18.68 5.21 4.92
N PRO A 182 -19.17 3.99 5.22
CA PRO A 182 -18.88 3.34 6.49
C PRO A 182 -17.39 3.02 6.68
N LEU A 183 -16.66 2.73 5.59
CA LEU A 183 -15.23 2.45 5.65
C LEU A 183 -14.44 3.71 6.04
N LEU A 184 -14.76 4.85 5.43
CA LEU A 184 -14.09 6.12 5.74
C LEU A 184 -14.40 6.61 7.16
N HIS A 185 -15.65 6.46 7.62
CA HIS A 185 -15.99 6.79 9.01
C HIS A 185 -15.25 5.89 10.00
N ARG A 186 -15.08 4.61 9.69
CA ARG A 186 -14.29 3.69 10.50
C ARG A 186 -12.81 4.08 10.49
N ALA A 187 -12.23 4.35 9.31
CA ALA A 187 -10.84 4.78 9.18
C ALA A 187 -10.57 6.05 10.00
N ARG A 188 -11.48 7.02 9.95
CA ARG A 188 -11.42 8.23 10.79
C ARG A 188 -11.47 7.92 12.27
N GLY A 189 -12.38 7.06 12.73
CA GLY A 189 -12.46 6.67 14.14
C GLY A 189 -11.18 6.01 14.66
N ILE A 190 -10.57 5.14 13.84
CA ILE A 190 -9.28 4.50 14.18
C ILE A 190 -8.16 5.55 14.24
N ALA A 191 -8.11 6.47 13.28
CA ALA A 191 -7.10 7.54 13.25
C ALA A 191 -7.23 8.50 14.45
N GLU A 192 -8.46 8.88 14.82
CA GLU A 192 -8.74 9.71 16.01
C GLU A 192 -8.31 9.02 17.31
N ALA A 193 -8.48 7.70 17.41
CA ALA A 193 -8.08 6.91 18.57
C ALA A 193 -6.56 6.72 18.69
N HIS A 194 -5.79 6.96 17.62
CA HIS A 194 -4.34 6.74 17.58
C HIS A 194 -3.57 8.01 17.14
N PRO A 195 -3.39 8.99 18.05
CA PRO A 195 -2.64 10.19 17.75
C PRO A 195 -1.17 9.85 17.44
N GLY A 196 -0.73 10.05 16.20
CA GLY A 196 0.64 9.74 15.78
C GLY A 196 0.75 8.80 14.57
N VAL A 197 -0.37 8.22 14.12
CA VAL A 197 -0.43 7.62 12.78
C VAL A 197 -0.11 8.72 11.77
N GLY A 198 0.97 8.53 11.01
CA GLY A 198 1.35 9.41 9.91
C GLY A 198 0.22 9.40 8.91
N LEU A 199 -0.56 10.48 8.87
CA LEU A 199 -1.69 10.65 7.97
C LEU A 199 -1.13 10.89 6.56
N GLU A 200 -0.73 9.81 5.90
CA GLU A 200 -0.49 9.80 4.46
C GLU A 200 -1.84 9.70 3.71
N ASP A 201 -2.88 9.16 4.36
CA ASP A 201 -4.23 9.01 3.79
C ASP A 201 -5.28 9.59 4.74
N PHE A 202 -5.41 10.91 4.74
CA PHE A 202 -6.41 11.62 5.55
C PHE A 202 -7.83 11.15 5.18
N PRO A 203 -8.53 10.35 6.02
CA PRO A 203 -9.87 9.85 5.68
C PRO A 203 -10.86 10.99 5.48
N ASP A 204 -10.63 12.15 6.10
CA ASP A 204 -11.46 13.34 5.93
C ASP A 204 -11.35 13.96 4.52
N ALA A 205 -10.23 13.79 3.80
CA ALA A 205 -10.11 14.25 2.42
C ALA A 205 -11.01 13.41 1.49
N LEU A 206 -10.99 12.09 1.70
CA LEU A 206 -11.87 11.16 0.99
C LEU A 206 -13.35 11.36 1.40
N LEU A 207 -13.64 11.66 2.66
CA LEU A 207 -15.00 12.03 3.08
C LEU A 207 -15.46 13.30 2.39
N ALA A 208 -14.62 14.33 2.29
CA ALA A 208 -14.97 15.55 1.56
C ALA A 208 -15.22 15.28 0.07
N ALA A 209 -14.41 14.42 -0.57
CA ALA A 209 -14.66 13.99 -1.95
C ALA A 209 -15.96 13.18 -2.09
N LEU A 210 -16.28 12.33 -1.12
CA LEU A 210 -17.54 11.57 -1.07
C LEU A 210 -18.76 12.49 -0.87
N HIS A 211 -18.64 13.54 -0.06
CA HIS A 211 -19.70 14.53 0.09
C HIS A 211 -19.93 15.28 -1.24
N GLN A 212 -18.87 15.65 -1.95
CA GLN A 212 -18.94 16.27 -3.28
C GLN A 212 -19.61 15.35 -4.32
N SER A 213 -19.24 14.07 -4.39
CA SER A 213 -19.84 13.13 -5.34
C SER A 213 -21.36 12.95 -5.14
N GLN A 214 -21.83 13.24 -3.92
CA GLN A 214 -23.24 13.20 -3.53
C GLN A 214 -23.96 14.56 -3.61
N GLY A 215 -23.27 15.62 -4.07
CA GLY A 215 -23.80 16.98 -4.16
C GLY A 215 -24.01 17.66 -2.80
N ARG A 216 -23.30 17.19 -1.76
CA ARG A 216 -23.33 17.73 -0.39
C ARG A 216 -22.13 18.65 -0.15
N ASP A 217 -21.95 19.64 -1.03
CA ASP A 217 -20.74 20.49 -1.06
C ASP A 217 -20.54 21.29 0.24
N GLY A 218 -21.63 21.68 0.91
CA GLY A 218 -21.55 22.34 2.21
C GLY A 218 -20.94 21.46 3.31
N GLU A 219 -21.25 20.16 3.31
CA GLU A 219 -20.63 19.20 4.25
C GLU A 219 -19.16 18.95 3.89
N ALA A 220 -18.83 18.91 2.60
CA ALA A 220 -17.45 18.79 2.14
C ALA A 220 -16.59 20.00 2.58
N GLU A 221 -17.11 21.22 2.40
CA GLU A 221 -16.44 22.44 2.82
C GLU A 221 -16.22 22.46 4.34
N GLU A 222 -17.22 22.06 5.13
CA GLU A 222 -17.13 22.01 6.59
C GLU A 222 -16.02 21.05 7.06
N VAL A 223 -15.93 19.86 6.45
CA VAL A 223 -14.87 18.89 6.75
C VAL A 223 -13.48 19.47 6.46
N LEU A 224 -13.29 20.09 5.30
CA LEU A 224 -12.01 20.68 4.91
C LEU A 224 -11.62 21.87 5.80
N LEU A 225 -12.58 22.76 6.11
CA LEU A 225 -12.35 23.89 7.01
C LEU A 225 -11.97 23.44 8.43
N ARG A 226 -12.64 22.42 8.95
CA ARG A 226 -12.31 21.83 10.26
C ARG A 226 -10.88 21.32 10.29
N GLN A 227 -10.44 20.65 9.23
CA GLN A 227 -9.08 20.11 9.15
C GLN A 227 -8.00 21.19 9.04
N VAL A 228 -8.23 22.24 8.25
CA VAL A 228 -7.35 23.43 8.23
C VAL A 228 -7.25 24.03 9.64
N THR A 229 -8.39 24.25 10.30
CA THR A 229 -8.45 24.85 11.65
C THR A 229 -7.71 24.01 12.69
N GLN A 230 -7.81 22.68 12.60
CA GLN A 230 -7.12 21.76 13.50
C GLN A 230 -5.61 21.74 13.23
N ALA A 231 -5.20 21.73 11.97
CA ALA A 231 -3.79 21.76 11.59
C ALA A 231 -3.09 23.07 11.99
N GLU A 232 -3.82 24.19 12.02
CA GLU A 232 -3.30 25.47 12.52
C GLU A 232 -2.95 25.44 14.02
N GLN A 233 -3.62 24.59 14.80
CA GLN A 233 -3.39 24.46 16.23
C GLN A 233 -2.14 23.63 16.56
N ASP A 234 -1.60 22.88 15.59
CA ASP A 234 -0.38 22.09 15.75
C ASP A 234 0.75 22.60 14.82
N PRO A 235 1.48 23.66 15.22
CA PRO A 235 2.56 24.25 14.41
C PRO A 235 3.77 23.31 14.25
N THR A 236 3.80 22.16 14.93
CA THR A 236 4.91 21.20 14.81
C THR A 236 4.87 20.43 13.49
N LYS A 237 3.73 20.43 12.79
CA LYS A 237 3.52 19.68 11.54
C LYS A 237 3.06 20.61 10.39
N PRO A 238 3.92 21.51 9.90
CA PRO A 238 3.56 22.45 8.84
C PRO A 238 3.09 21.76 7.56
N ALA A 239 3.62 20.56 7.24
CA ALA A 239 3.20 19.79 6.07
C ALA A 239 1.71 19.37 6.11
N VAL A 240 1.14 19.13 7.29
CA VAL A 240 -0.28 18.79 7.45
C VAL A 240 -1.16 20.00 7.14
N LEU A 241 -0.78 21.18 7.64
CA LEU A 241 -1.48 22.43 7.32
C LEU A 241 -1.37 22.77 5.83
N GLU A 242 -0.18 22.62 5.24
CA GLU A 242 0.04 22.80 3.80
C GLU A 242 -0.88 21.88 2.97
N TYR A 243 -1.03 20.61 3.35
CA TYR A 243 -1.91 19.68 2.65
C TYR A 243 -3.38 20.15 2.68
N TRP A 244 -3.92 20.44 3.85
CA TRP A 244 -5.33 20.80 4.00
C TRP A 244 -5.70 22.13 3.36
N ILE A 245 -4.80 23.12 3.37
CA ILE A 245 -5.01 24.37 2.65
C ILE A 245 -5.09 24.10 1.14
N GLY A 246 -4.27 23.19 0.61
CA GLY A 246 -4.31 22.77 -0.79
C GLY A 246 -5.64 22.13 -1.18
N GLU A 247 -6.13 21.19 -0.36
CA GLU A 247 -7.42 20.53 -0.61
C GLU A 247 -8.59 21.50 -0.58
N LEU A 248 -8.63 22.43 0.38
CA LEU A 248 -9.67 23.46 0.43
C LEU A 248 -9.58 24.45 -0.75
N ALA A 249 -8.37 24.82 -1.17
CA ALA A 249 -8.17 25.69 -2.32
C ALA A 249 -8.63 25.02 -3.62
N ARG A 250 -8.32 23.74 -3.81
CA ARG A 250 -8.79 22.93 -4.94
C ARG A 250 -10.30 22.81 -4.94
N PHE A 251 -10.90 22.50 -3.79
CA PHE A 251 -12.35 22.44 -3.60
C PHE A 251 -13.02 23.75 -4.07
N TYR A 252 -12.51 24.91 -3.66
CA TYR A 252 -13.07 26.19 -4.12
C TYR A 252 -12.93 26.43 -5.61
N LEU A 253 -11.85 25.99 -6.25
CA LEU A 253 -11.71 26.11 -7.70
C LEU A 253 -12.68 25.21 -8.47
N GLU A 254 -12.94 24.00 -7.99
CA GLU A 254 -13.89 23.07 -8.61
C GLU A 254 -15.33 23.59 -8.56
N HIS A 255 -15.62 24.53 -7.65
CA HIS A 255 -16.92 25.17 -7.49
C HIS A 255 -16.94 26.63 -8.00
N ASP A 256 -15.99 27.01 -8.86
CA ASP A 256 -15.87 28.36 -9.44
C ASP A 256 -15.72 29.51 -8.40
N ARG A 257 -15.37 29.19 -7.15
CA ARG A 257 -15.16 30.15 -6.04
C ARG A 257 -13.72 30.65 -6.01
N THR A 258 -13.27 31.23 -7.13
CA THR A 258 -11.89 31.73 -7.29
C THR A 258 -11.49 32.78 -6.24
N ALA A 259 -12.43 33.63 -5.82
CA ALA A 259 -12.21 34.64 -4.78
C ALA A 259 -11.83 34.02 -3.42
N ASP A 260 -12.39 32.85 -3.09
CA ASP A 260 -12.10 32.14 -1.84
C ASP A 260 -10.83 31.28 -1.97
N ALA A 261 -10.52 30.77 -3.17
CA ALA A 261 -9.31 29.99 -3.44
C ALA A 261 -8.02 30.84 -3.44
N ALA A 262 -8.06 32.06 -4.01
CA ALA A 262 -6.89 32.94 -4.13
C ALA A 262 -6.13 33.19 -2.81
N PRO A 263 -6.78 33.52 -1.67
CA PRO A 263 -6.06 33.71 -0.41
C PRO A 263 -5.41 32.41 0.11
N LEU A 264 -6.01 31.25 -0.14
CA LEU A 264 -5.46 29.95 0.26
C LEU A 264 -4.21 29.60 -0.55
N TRP A 265 -4.22 29.80 -1.87
CA TRP A 265 -3.04 29.61 -2.72
C TRP A 265 -1.89 30.55 -2.34
N ARG A 266 -2.19 31.82 -2.03
CA ARG A 266 -1.17 32.76 -1.52
C ARG A 266 -0.57 32.27 -0.21
N ARG A 267 -1.41 31.82 0.71
CA ARG A 267 -0.97 31.27 1.99
C ARG A 267 -0.07 30.04 1.82
N LEU A 268 -0.34 29.17 0.84
CA LEU A 268 0.54 28.03 0.52
C LEU A 268 1.92 28.47 0.05
N VAL A 269 1.98 29.49 -0.81
CA VAL A 269 3.25 30.08 -1.24
C VAL A 269 4.02 30.60 -0.04
N ASP A 270 3.37 31.38 0.83
CA ASP A 270 4.00 31.96 2.03
C ASP A 270 4.52 30.90 3.01
N LEU A 271 3.82 29.76 3.14
CA LEU A 271 4.24 28.64 3.99
C LEU A 271 5.42 27.86 3.40
N LYS A 272 5.39 27.55 2.10
CA LYS A 272 6.38 26.66 1.47
C LYS A 272 7.63 27.38 0.98
N GLN A 273 7.51 28.63 0.54
CA GLN A 273 8.60 29.38 -0.10
C GLN A 273 9.84 29.57 0.78
N PRO A 274 9.75 29.86 2.09
CA PRO A 274 10.93 29.99 2.94
C PRO A 274 11.77 28.70 3.05
N ARG A 275 11.11 27.54 2.94
CA ARG A 275 11.75 26.22 3.07
C ARG A 275 12.33 25.72 1.74
N LEU A 276 11.60 25.91 0.64
CA LEU A 276 11.96 25.35 -0.67
C LEU A 276 12.74 26.35 -1.56
N GLY A 277 12.58 27.65 -1.30
CA GLY A 277 13.11 28.73 -2.12
C GLY A 277 12.19 29.07 -3.32
N PRO A 278 12.26 30.31 -3.84
CA PRO A 278 11.37 30.79 -4.89
C PRO A 278 11.56 30.08 -6.25
N GLU A 279 12.74 29.51 -6.50
CA GLU A 279 13.04 28.83 -7.76
C GLU A 279 12.55 27.37 -7.81
N HIS A 280 12.05 26.84 -6.68
CA HIS A 280 11.61 25.45 -6.59
C HIS A 280 10.41 25.18 -7.52
N PRO A 281 10.39 24.05 -8.27
CA PRO A 281 9.29 23.73 -9.18
C PRO A 281 7.89 23.79 -8.54
N GLU A 282 7.76 23.34 -7.29
CA GLU A 282 6.49 23.44 -6.56
C GLU A 282 6.04 24.88 -6.31
N ILE A 283 6.97 25.77 -5.92
CA ILE A 283 6.63 27.18 -5.68
C ILE A 283 6.22 27.85 -7.00
N LYS A 284 6.91 27.55 -8.10
CA LYS A 284 6.54 28.04 -9.43
C LYS A 284 5.13 27.59 -9.84
N ALA A 285 4.79 26.33 -9.59
CA ALA A 285 3.45 25.81 -9.85
C ALA A 285 2.37 26.52 -9.00
N LEU A 286 2.64 26.73 -7.71
CA LEU A 286 1.73 27.44 -6.81
C LEU A 286 1.53 28.91 -7.21
N VAL A 287 2.60 29.61 -7.57
CA VAL A 287 2.53 31.00 -8.04
C VAL A 287 1.77 31.09 -9.35
N ALA A 288 2.03 30.20 -10.32
CA ALA A 288 1.28 30.15 -11.56
C ALA A 288 -0.21 29.92 -11.32
N LYS A 289 -0.56 29.03 -10.37
CA LYS A 289 -1.96 28.80 -9.97
C LYS A 289 -2.58 30.04 -9.32
N LEU A 290 -1.83 30.74 -8.46
CA LEU A 290 -2.29 32.00 -7.86
C LEU A 290 -2.52 33.10 -8.90
N GLU A 291 -1.67 33.19 -9.92
CA GLU A 291 -1.81 34.14 -11.04
C GLU A 291 -3.04 33.82 -11.92
N GLU A 292 -3.31 32.53 -12.18
CA GLU A 292 -4.51 32.07 -12.89
C GLU A 292 -5.79 32.46 -12.14
N VAL A 293 -5.80 32.24 -10.82
CA VAL A 293 -6.98 32.47 -9.97
C VAL A 293 -7.15 33.94 -9.60
N SER A 294 -6.09 34.73 -9.67
CA SER A 294 -6.09 36.17 -9.38
C SER A 294 -5.27 36.97 -10.42
N PRO A 295 -5.75 37.07 -11.67
CA PRO A 295 -5.04 37.72 -12.77
C PRO A 295 -4.81 39.23 -12.55
N ASN A 296 -5.45 39.83 -11.56
CA ASN A 296 -5.32 41.24 -11.20
C ASN A 296 -4.49 41.50 -9.93
N SER A 297 -3.90 40.48 -9.30
CA SER A 297 -2.98 40.67 -8.17
C SER A 297 -1.60 40.15 -8.53
N VAL A 298 -0.91 40.85 -9.42
CA VAL A 298 0.54 40.69 -9.56
C VAL A 298 1.16 41.12 -8.23
N PRO A 299 1.86 40.25 -7.47
CA PRO A 299 2.76 40.75 -6.45
C PRO A 299 3.91 41.38 -7.21
N SER A 300 4.10 42.69 -7.05
CA SER A 300 5.33 43.36 -7.47
C SER A 300 6.51 42.67 -6.78
N VAL A 301 7.14 41.71 -7.46
CA VAL A 301 8.47 41.23 -7.09
C VAL A 301 9.44 42.34 -7.49
N GLU A 302 9.60 43.34 -6.62
CA GLU A 302 10.74 44.23 -6.73
C GLU A 302 12.01 43.42 -6.43
N PRO A 303 13.04 43.48 -7.29
CA PRO A 303 14.32 42.86 -6.99
C PRO A 303 14.98 43.62 -5.83
N ALA A 304 15.37 42.89 -4.79
CA ALA A 304 16.09 43.43 -3.64
C ALA A 304 17.40 44.12 -4.09
N VAL A 305 17.44 45.44 -3.95
CA VAL A 305 18.69 46.21 -3.98
C VAL A 305 19.28 46.20 -2.55
N PRO A 306 20.57 45.85 -2.35
CA PRO A 306 21.15 45.88 -1.01
C PRO A 306 21.69 47.27 -0.71
N SER A 307 21.22 47.94 0.35
CA SER A 307 21.92 49.08 0.97
C SER A 307 21.45 49.33 2.41
N SER A 308 22.26 48.86 3.36
CA SER A 308 22.67 49.51 4.62
C SER A 308 21.74 50.51 5.35
N GLY A 309 21.42 50.20 6.61
CA GLY A 309 21.13 51.21 7.66
C GLY A 309 20.04 50.83 8.67
N LEU A 310 20.43 50.42 9.89
CA LEU A 310 19.60 50.28 11.11
C LEU A 310 19.14 51.66 11.67
N PRO A 311 18.28 51.79 12.72
CA PRO A 311 17.33 50.86 13.38
C PRO A 311 15.92 51.45 13.71
N GLY A 312 14.95 50.63 14.15
CA GLY A 312 13.78 51.09 14.92
C GLY A 312 12.58 50.12 15.00
N LEU A 313 12.23 49.71 16.24
CA LEU A 313 10.93 49.32 16.84
C LEU A 313 9.73 49.13 15.88
N GLU A 314 8.93 48.06 15.93
CA GLU A 314 8.05 47.63 17.03
C GLU A 314 7.41 46.28 16.66
N ALA A 315 7.11 45.43 17.65
CA ALA A 315 6.51 44.12 17.44
C ALA A 315 5.02 44.23 17.05
N ALA A 316 4.67 43.83 15.83
CA ALA A 316 3.30 43.54 15.41
C ALA A 316 3.01 42.04 15.60
N GLY A 317 1.96 41.72 16.34
CA GLY A 317 1.48 40.35 16.56
C GLY A 317 0.94 39.68 15.28
N PRO A 318 0.65 38.36 15.34
CA PRO A 318 0.25 37.61 14.15
C PRO A 318 -1.12 38.09 13.62
N PRO A 319 -1.32 38.16 12.29
CA PRO A 319 -2.60 38.54 11.71
C PRO A 319 -3.65 37.44 11.90
N SER A 320 -4.78 37.82 12.49
CA SER A 320 -5.97 36.98 12.67
C SER A 320 -6.65 36.66 11.33
N LEU A 321 -7.24 35.46 11.22
CA LEU A 321 -8.11 35.05 10.12
C LEU A 321 -9.24 36.07 9.87
N PRO A 322 -9.66 36.30 8.61
CA PRO A 322 -10.88 37.04 8.34
C PRO A 322 -12.08 36.23 8.86
N VAL A 323 -12.92 36.91 9.63
CA VAL A 323 -14.21 36.43 10.14
C VAL A 323 -15.07 35.97 8.95
N GLY A 324 -15.60 34.74 9.05
CA GLY A 324 -16.46 34.12 8.03
C GLY A 324 -17.72 34.93 7.71
N PRO A 325 -18.47 34.53 6.66
CA PRO A 325 -19.64 35.28 6.21
C PRO A 325 -20.73 35.31 7.29
N GLN A 326 -21.36 36.47 7.41
CA GLN A 326 -22.43 36.82 8.35
C GLN A 326 -23.60 35.81 8.32
N PRO A 327 -24.24 35.51 9.47
CA PRO A 327 -25.44 34.68 9.49
C PRO A 327 -26.59 35.38 8.78
N LEU A 328 -27.27 34.65 7.88
CA LEU A 328 -28.51 35.09 7.26
C LEU A 328 -29.55 35.39 8.35
N THR A 329 -30.17 36.57 8.23
CA THR A 329 -31.24 37.01 9.12
C THR A 329 -32.48 36.10 8.98
N PRO A 330 -33.18 35.77 10.08
CA PRO A 330 -34.41 34.99 9.99
C PRO A 330 -35.55 35.90 9.54
N VAL A 331 -36.16 35.56 8.40
CA VAL A 331 -37.46 36.11 8.01
C VAL A 331 -38.53 35.41 8.85
N SER A 332 -39.19 36.19 9.71
CA SER A 332 -40.40 35.81 10.42
C SER A 332 -41.51 35.45 9.44
N ALA A 333 -42.05 34.24 9.55
CA ALA A 333 -43.41 33.93 9.13
C ALA A 333 -44.10 33.23 10.31
N GLU A 334 -44.98 33.98 10.97
CA GLU A 334 -45.99 33.45 11.89
C GLU A 334 -46.89 32.46 11.14
N PHE A 335 -47.25 31.33 11.76
CA PHE A 335 -48.64 30.89 11.96
C PHE A 335 -48.67 29.76 13.02
N PRO A 336 -49.75 29.65 13.83
CA PRO A 336 -49.76 28.99 15.13
C PRO A 336 -50.39 27.58 15.10
N GLY A 337 -50.13 26.78 16.14
CA GLY A 337 -50.99 25.64 16.51
C GLY A 337 -50.28 24.42 17.08
N ASP A 338 -49.88 24.51 18.35
CA ASP A 338 -49.65 23.38 19.28
C ASP A 338 -50.94 22.53 19.47
N PRO A 339 -50.96 21.35 20.16
CA PRO A 339 -49.86 20.65 20.85
C PRO A 339 -49.86 19.09 20.81
N ALA A 340 -48.78 18.51 21.36
CA ALA A 340 -48.69 17.27 22.16
C ALA A 340 -48.84 15.88 21.51
N LEU A 341 -47.77 15.06 21.59
CA LEU A 341 -47.63 13.89 22.48
C LEU A 341 -46.52 12.93 21.96
N VAL A 342 -45.50 12.73 22.79
CA VAL A 342 -44.65 11.51 22.81
C VAL A 342 -45.33 10.59 23.83
N PRO A 343 -45.56 9.26 23.59
CA PRO A 343 -44.46 8.28 23.69
C PRO A 343 -44.59 6.95 22.90
N GLY A 344 -43.48 6.21 22.83
CA GLY A 344 -43.49 4.76 22.97
C GLY A 344 -43.33 3.92 21.70
N ILE A 345 -42.26 3.12 21.68
CA ILE A 345 -42.06 1.95 20.81
C ILE A 345 -43.23 0.95 21.02
N PRO A 346 -43.64 0.21 19.97
CA PRO A 346 -43.57 -1.24 20.12
C PRO A 346 -43.00 -1.95 18.88
N SER A 347 -42.22 -2.97 19.18
CA SER A 347 -41.90 -4.10 18.32
C SER A 347 -43.18 -4.81 17.85
N SER A 348 -43.27 -5.12 16.56
CA SER A 348 -44.14 -6.18 16.05
C SER A 348 -43.80 -6.54 14.60
N LEU A 349 -43.29 -7.75 14.40
CA LEU A 349 -43.55 -8.57 13.20
C LEU A 349 -45.06 -8.58 12.91
N PRO A 350 -45.51 -8.77 11.65
CA PRO A 350 -45.93 -10.11 11.21
C PRO A 350 -45.74 -10.32 9.66
N PRO A 351 -46.40 -11.28 8.98
CA PRO A 351 -45.76 -12.46 8.42
C PRO A 351 -46.04 -12.62 6.90
N ASP A 352 -45.84 -13.85 6.42
CA ASP A 352 -46.36 -14.44 5.18
C ASP A 352 -45.53 -14.29 3.90
N SER A 353 -44.71 -15.32 3.72
CA SER A 353 -44.39 -15.92 2.42
C SER A 353 -45.66 -16.36 1.68
N PRO A 354 -45.56 -16.58 0.36
CA PRO A 354 -45.84 -17.94 -0.10
C PRO A 354 -44.72 -18.51 -0.98
N GLU A 355 -44.33 -19.71 -0.58
CA GLU A 355 -43.96 -20.89 -1.37
C GLU A 355 -43.69 -20.71 -2.87
N LEU A 356 -42.49 -21.15 -3.30
CA LEU A 356 -42.34 -21.84 -4.58
C LEU A 356 -41.32 -22.97 -4.45
N GLU A 357 -41.67 -24.06 -5.10
CA GLU A 357 -41.26 -25.43 -4.86
C GLU A 357 -39.79 -25.77 -5.13
N THR A 358 -39.40 -26.78 -4.39
CA THR A 358 -38.26 -27.68 -4.49
C THR A 358 -37.98 -28.25 -5.89
N ALA A 359 -36.70 -28.29 -6.26
CA ALA A 359 -36.16 -29.31 -7.17
C ALA A 359 -34.85 -29.88 -6.59
N SER A 360 -34.90 -31.13 -6.14
CA SER A 360 -33.74 -31.94 -5.72
C SER A 360 -32.94 -32.43 -6.93
N PRO A 361 -31.60 -32.63 -6.80
CA PRO A 361 -30.82 -33.35 -7.80
C PRO A 361 -30.82 -34.88 -7.53
N PRO A 362 -30.62 -35.74 -8.54
CA PRO A 362 -30.60 -37.19 -8.38
C PRO A 362 -29.26 -37.68 -7.83
N GLY A 363 -29.29 -38.74 -7.02
CA GLY A 363 -28.14 -39.36 -6.39
C GLY A 363 -27.58 -40.62 -7.09
N SER A 364 -26.29 -40.86 -6.77
CA SER A 364 -25.60 -42.14 -6.54
C SER A 364 -25.28 -43.04 -7.75
N PRO A 365 -24.35 -44.04 -7.66
CA PRO A 365 -23.62 -44.54 -6.47
C PRO A 365 -22.09 -44.78 -6.68
N ASN A 366 -21.32 -44.83 -5.60
CA ASN A 366 -20.32 -45.89 -5.37
C ASN A 366 -19.73 -45.79 -3.96
N ASP A 367 -20.14 -46.72 -3.12
CA ASP A 367 -19.41 -47.22 -1.95
C ASP A 367 -19.33 -48.75 -2.14
N PRO A 368 -18.25 -49.38 -1.63
CA PRO A 368 -18.50 -50.51 -0.75
C PRO A 368 -17.77 -50.38 0.59
N SER A 369 -18.51 -50.78 1.62
CA SER A 369 -18.31 -50.68 3.06
C SER A 369 -17.22 -51.64 3.65
N PRO A 370 -17.15 -51.94 4.98
CA PRO A 370 -16.18 -51.33 5.91
C PRO A 370 -15.38 -52.34 6.80
N LEU A 371 -14.65 -51.80 7.80
CA LEU A 371 -14.18 -52.37 9.10
C LEU A 371 -12.69 -52.80 9.23
N PRO A 372 -12.11 -52.87 10.47
CA PRO A 372 -12.53 -52.30 11.76
C PRO A 372 -11.41 -51.57 12.55
N ALA A 373 -11.85 -50.99 13.67
CA ALA A 373 -11.12 -50.34 14.75
C ALA A 373 -9.89 -51.11 15.31
N GLY A 374 -8.88 -50.33 15.70
CA GLY A 374 -7.79 -50.74 16.59
C GLY A 374 -7.35 -49.54 17.42
N ALA A 375 -7.78 -49.50 18.67
CA ALA A 375 -7.36 -48.56 19.69
C ALA A 375 -5.96 -48.93 20.21
N THR A 376 -5.09 -47.93 20.39
CA THR A 376 -4.06 -47.95 21.45
C THR A 376 -3.84 -46.53 21.95
N GLU A 377 -4.23 -46.33 23.20
CA GLU A 377 -3.91 -45.19 24.06
C GLU A 377 -2.42 -45.16 24.43
N SER A 378 -1.97 -43.94 24.81
CA SER A 378 -0.93 -43.59 25.80
C SER A 378 0.26 -42.79 25.23
N PRO A 379 0.90 -41.93 26.03
CA PRO A 379 0.30 -40.83 26.79
C PRO A 379 1.02 -39.51 26.51
N SER A 380 0.37 -38.43 26.92
CA SER A 380 0.85 -37.05 26.90
C SER A 380 2.10 -36.84 27.78
N ASP A 381 3.11 -36.17 27.23
CA ASP A 381 4.07 -35.38 27.99
C ASP A 381 3.88 -33.89 27.65
N PRO A 382 4.00 -32.98 28.64
CA PRO A 382 3.63 -31.57 28.49
C PRO A 382 4.69 -30.77 27.75
N VAL A 383 4.27 -30.03 26.73
CA VAL A 383 5.08 -29.01 26.05
C VAL A 383 5.23 -27.79 26.98
N PRO A 384 6.45 -27.30 27.25
CA PRO A 384 6.67 -26.10 28.06
C PRO A 384 6.38 -24.81 27.26
N ASN A 385 5.77 -23.87 27.95
CA ASN A 385 5.45 -22.50 27.55
C ASN A 385 6.71 -21.70 27.13
N PRO A 386 6.81 -21.09 25.93
CA PRO A 386 7.91 -20.22 25.59
C PRO A 386 7.55 -18.76 25.90
N GLY A 387 7.75 -18.38 27.16
CA GLY A 387 7.69 -16.99 27.63
C GLY A 387 8.93 -16.69 28.47
N ASP A 388 10.07 -16.47 27.81
CA ASP A 388 11.05 -15.41 28.14
C ASP A 388 12.32 -15.52 27.25
N PRO A 389 12.99 -14.40 26.94
CA PRO A 389 13.97 -14.30 25.87
C PRO A 389 15.32 -14.93 26.23
N SER A 390 15.84 -15.78 25.34
CA SER A 390 17.23 -16.23 25.41
C SER A 390 18.19 -15.11 24.95
N PRO A 391 19.36 -14.96 25.59
CA PRO A 391 20.30 -13.88 25.33
C PRO A 391 21.08 -14.07 24.02
N LEU A 392 21.34 -12.95 23.34
CA LEU A 392 22.17 -12.86 22.13
C LEU A 392 23.60 -13.40 22.35
N PRO A 393 24.23 -14.04 21.35
CA PRO A 393 25.63 -14.42 21.42
C PRO A 393 26.55 -13.18 21.31
N PRO A 394 27.73 -13.19 21.97
CA PRO A 394 28.64 -12.06 21.96
C PRO A 394 29.40 -11.91 20.63
N ASP A 395 29.66 -10.65 20.28
CA ASP A 395 30.37 -10.14 19.11
C ASP A 395 31.83 -10.68 19.03
N PRO A 396 32.31 -11.21 17.88
CA PRO A 396 33.64 -11.81 17.76
C PRO A 396 34.81 -10.79 17.68
N SER A 397 34.61 -9.55 18.10
CA SER A 397 35.54 -8.44 17.87
C SER A 397 36.11 -7.80 19.14
N VAL A 398 36.33 -8.58 20.22
CA VAL A 398 37.02 -8.11 21.43
C VAL A 398 38.04 -9.13 21.95
N SER A 399 39.33 -8.81 21.83
CA SER A 399 40.44 -9.56 22.46
C SER A 399 40.45 -9.37 23.98
N PRO A 400 40.70 -10.42 24.79
CA PRO A 400 40.80 -10.29 26.24
C PRO A 400 42.20 -9.81 26.65
N GLY A 401 42.26 -8.68 27.39
CA GLY A 401 43.47 -8.23 28.09
C GLY A 401 43.79 -9.08 29.33
N PRO A 402 45.03 -9.03 29.85
CA PRO A 402 45.48 -9.98 30.88
C PRO A 402 44.91 -9.66 32.26
N PRO A 403 44.80 -10.67 33.16
CA PRO A 403 44.16 -10.51 34.45
C PRO A 403 45.07 -9.75 35.43
N LYS A 404 44.51 -8.74 36.11
CA LYS A 404 45.10 -8.17 37.33
C LYS A 404 44.56 -8.95 38.54
N ALA A 405 45.49 -9.44 39.36
CA ALA A 405 45.25 -9.92 40.71
C ALA A 405 45.59 -8.80 41.72
N PRO A 406 45.18 -8.94 42.99
CA PRO A 406 44.19 -8.14 43.69
C PRO A 406 44.56 -6.67 43.95
#